data_AF-A0A0F9HXX0-F1
#
_entry.id   AF-A0A0F9HXX0-F1
#
_cell.length_a   1.000
_cell.length_b   1.000
_cell.length_c   1.000
_cell.angle_alpha   90.00
_cell.angle_beta   90.00
_cell.angle_gamma   90.00
#
_symmetry.space_group_name_H-M   'P 1'
#
loop_
_entity.id
_entity.type
_entity.pdbx_description
1 polymer ?
#
loop_
_entity_poly.entity_id
_entity_poly.type
_entity_poly.pdbx_seq_one_letter_code
_entity_poly.pdbx_strand_id
1 'polypeptide(L)'
;MAKSLNADLLTAQTTGYPTGGFQPAVRCKFHANTIDGEPSHDYSFDPTVTTNRLQHVQHIEDPQNDSGVILLSNNNKSVPVDLRGYLVHLGWGLNTASGIKNNEASGAVAPALWVLKQSDISGAPKGQQNELYTVFELRGVWQAILNAQPIRLGATPYFWSNISPAFLGEGVNNIPELANKTVFECLEYLIETSLSEQTGLGFYLDALGDQDDGLINDITKVNPFPTDGVSLLYDYEIEPFGTYGAFINKLLALTNCRLRTQPSLTFKIIYPQDSDSVDETYYSDMAVGHPFYEVNHSRIEERSSGTPLPNHIQIWGGEDEMTGLPLYSGNWFDSDHYSTEPTSFDSAAIEAAYTGAFMPVTFEGDELTVIWERGFVSNAQCAALAASLGIQMRANALGTRVIIPMDARVELFDRVKTVDTRGA
;
A
#
# COMPACT_ATOMS: atom_id res chain seq x y z
N MET A 1 5.68 4.51 -6.07
CA MET A 1 6.94 4.41 -6.88
C MET A 1 6.55 4.27 -8.36
N ALA A 2 7.25 4.92 -9.29
CA ALA A 2 6.95 4.78 -10.73
C ALA A 2 8.16 4.26 -11.53
N LYS A 3 7.95 3.23 -12.35
CA LYS A 3 8.94 2.61 -13.26
C LYS A 3 8.53 2.84 -14.72
N SER A 4 9.44 3.30 -15.58
CA SER A 4 9.19 3.55 -17.02
C SER A 4 10.46 3.36 -17.88
N LEU A 5 10.32 2.96 -19.15
CA LEU A 5 11.45 2.49 -19.98
C LEU A 5 11.49 2.99 -21.45
N ASN A 6 11.03 4.22 -21.73
CA ASN A 6 10.71 4.63 -23.10
C ASN A 6 11.90 4.69 -24.10
N ALA A 7 13.09 5.16 -23.68
CA ALA A 7 14.20 5.45 -24.61
C ALA A 7 15.07 4.23 -24.94
N ASP A 8 15.29 3.36 -23.96
CA ASP A 8 16.13 2.17 -24.14
C ASP A 8 15.41 1.06 -24.91
N LEU A 9 14.08 0.94 -24.71
CA LEU A 9 13.22 0.04 -25.50
C LEU A 9 13.23 0.43 -26.98
N LEU A 10 13.06 1.72 -27.29
CA LEU A 10 13.06 2.22 -28.66
C LEU A 10 14.42 2.01 -29.35
N THR A 11 15.52 2.23 -28.63
CA THR A 11 16.88 1.98 -29.16
C THR A 11 17.09 0.49 -29.45
N ALA A 12 16.77 -0.38 -28.50
CA ALA A 12 16.93 -1.82 -28.66
C ALA A 12 16.01 -2.42 -29.76
N GLN A 13 14.82 -1.84 -29.98
CA GLN A 13 13.93 -2.23 -31.07
C GLN A 13 14.41 -1.83 -32.46
N THR A 14 15.09 -0.68 -32.57
CA THR A 14 15.52 -0.14 -33.87
C THR A 14 16.88 -0.68 -34.32
N THR A 15 17.80 -0.97 -33.40
CA THR A 15 19.15 -1.47 -33.74
C THR A 15 19.34 -2.98 -33.52
N GLY A 16 18.31 -3.67 -33.01
CA GLY A 16 18.44 -5.03 -32.47
C GLY A 16 19.07 -5.04 -31.09
N TYR A 17 18.86 -6.13 -30.33
CA TYR A 17 19.47 -6.34 -29.03
C TYR A 17 21.01 -6.30 -29.15
N PRO A 18 21.71 -5.32 -28.55
CA PRO A 18 23.16 -5.27 -28.63
C PRO A 18 23.77 -6.53 -28.01
N THR A 19 24.84 -7.07 -28.58
CA THR A 19 25.54 -8.23 -28.01
C THR A 19 26.56 -7.76 -26.95
N GLY A 20 26.13 -7.72 -25.69
CA GLY A 20 26.96 -7.39 -24.52
C GLY A 20 26.45 -6.17 -23.72
N GLY A 21 26.60 -6.22 -22.39
CA GLY A 21 26.16 -5.18 -21.45
C GLY A 21 24.95 -5.58 -20.58
N PHE A 22 24.51 -4.68 -19.69
CA PHE A 22 23.25 -4.77 -18.97
C PHE A 22 22.18 -4.05 -19.81
N GLN A 23 21.19 -4.78 -20.30
CA GLN A 23 20.11 -4.20 -21.11
C GLN A 23 18.77 -4.42 -20.43
N PRO A 24 17.83 -3.48 -20.50
CA PRO A 24 16.52 -3.69 -19.89
C PRO A 24 15.81 -4.88 -20.52
N ALA A 25 15.23 -5.72 -19.66
CA ALA A 25 14.30 -6.77 -20.02
C ALA A 25 12.97 -6.49 -19.31
N VAL A 26 11.87 -6.61 -20.05
CA VAL A 26 10.53 -6.44 -19.49
C VAL A 26 9.74 -7.71 -19.75
N ARG A 27 9.15 -8.26 -18.70
CA ARG A 27 8.13 -9.29 -18.84
C ARG A 27 6.75 -8.67 -18.88
N CYS A 28 5.94 -9.13 -19.81
CA CYS A 28 4.60 -8.61 -20.07
C CYS A 28 3.70 -9.75 -20.54
N LYS A 29 3.18 -10.49 -19.55
CA LYS A 29 2.39 -11.71 -19.77
C LYS A 29 0.93 -11.48 -19.39
N PHE A 30 0.03 -11.94 -20.26
CA PHE A 30 -1.41 -11.81 -20.08
C PHE A 30 -2.03 -13.18 -19.84
N HIS A 31 -2.78 -13.31 -18.75
CA HIS A 31 -3.44 -14.53 -18.30
C HIS A 31 -4.95 -14.32 -18.28
N ALA A 32 -5.70 -15.23 -18.90
CA ALA A 32 -7.16 -15.11 -18.96
C ALA A 32 -7.79 -15.26 -17.56
N ASN A 33 -7.45 -16.33 -16.82
CA ASN A 33 -8.21 -16.73 -15.63
C ASN A 33 -7.37 -17.23 -14.44
N THR A 34 -6.06 -17.49 -14.58
CA THR A 34 -5.23 -18.01 -13.47
C THR A 34 -3.78 -17.53 -13.57
N ILE A 35 -3.15 -17.32 -12.42
CA ILE A 35 -1.74 -16.93 -12.30
C ILE A 35 -0.79 -18.06 -12.65
N ASP A 36 -1.11 -19.27 -12.22
CA ASP A 36 -0.23 -20.44 -12.37
C ASP A 36 -0.38 -21.13 -13.73
N GLY A 37 -1.21 -20.58 -14.61
CA GLY A 37 -1.40 -21.07 -15.98
C GLY A 37 -0.40 -20.45 -16.95
N GLU A 38 -0.11 -21.18 -18.03
CA GLU A 38 0.61 -20.61 -19.17
C GLU A 38 -0.05 -19.31 -19.64
N PRO A 39 0.73 -18.25 -19.93
CA PRO A 39 0.17 -17.00 -20.40
C PRO A 39 -0.57 -17.24 -21.71
N SER A 40 -1.78 -16.68 -21.81
CA SER A 40 -2.57 -16.73 -23.05
C SER A 40 -1.91 -15.87 -24.14
N HIS A 41 -1.25 -14.78 -23.73
CA HIS A 41 -0.48 -13.92 -24.62
C HIS A 41 0.80 -13.44 -23.94
N ASP A 42 1.91 -13.48 -24.68
CA ASP A 42 3.21 -12.98 -24.22
C ASP A 42 3.70 -11.86 -25.15
N TYR A 43 3.81 -10.67 -24.57
CA TYR A 43 4.33 -9.46 -25.22
C TYR A 43 5.59 -8.94 -24.54
N SER A 44 6.29 -9.81 -23.79
CA SER A 44 7.53 -9.47 -23.12
C SER A 44 8.56 -8.94 -24.12
N PHE A 45 9.36 -8.01 -23.62
CA PHE A 45 10.55 -7.50 -24.27
C PHE A 45 11.77 -8.18 -23.67
N ASP A 46 12.06 -9.38 -24.18
CA ASP A 46 13.23 -10.18 -23.79
C ASP A 46 13.79 -10.95 -25.00
N PRO A 47 15.05 -11.41 -24.96
CA PRO A 47 15.68 -12.07 -26.11
C PRO A 47 15.09 -13.45 -26.46
N THR A 48 14.18 -13.98 -25.64
CA THR A 48 13.54 -15.29 -25.84
C THR A 48 12.17 -15.18 -26.52
N VAL A 49 11.61 -13.98 -26.60
CA VAL A 49 10.25 -13.74 -27.09
C VAL A 49 10.28 -13.14 -28.51
N THR A 50 9.51 -13.74 -29.42
CA THR A 50 9.55 -13.42 -30.86
C THR A 50 8.53 -12.38 -31.29
N THR A 51 7.58 -12.01 -30.42
CA THR A 51 6.49 -11.11 -30.76
C THR A 51 6.93 -9.64 -30.86
N ASN A 52 7.91 -9.21 -30.04
CA ASN A 52 8.52 -7.87 -29.99
C ASN A 52 7.58 -6.70 -30.37
N ARG A 53 6.49 -6.55 -29.61
CA ARG A 53 5.46 -5.51 -29.85
C ARG A 53 5.45 -4.38 -28.84
N LEU A 54 6.05 -4.60 -27.68
CA LEU A 54 5.97 -3.69 -26.55
C LEU A 54 6.69 -2.39 -26.86
N GLN A 55 5.95 -1.30 -27.05
CA GLN A 55 6.49 0.03 -27.34
C GLN A 55 6.71 0.83 -26.06
N HIS A 56 5.78 0.71 -25.12
CA HIS A 56 5.82 1.44 -23.87
C HIS A 56 5.25 0.58 -22.75
N VAL A 57 5.87 0.68 -21.59
CA VAL A 57 5.31 0.19 -20.34
C VAL A 57 5.60 1.22 -19.25
N GLN A 58 4.57 1.49 -18.47
CA GLN A 58 4.66 2.24 -17.23
C GLN A 58 3.95 1.45 -16.14
N HIS A 59 4.58 1.38 -14.97
CA HIS A 59 3.98 0.82 -13.77
C HIS A 59 4.17 1.77 -12.61
N ILE A 60 3.10 1.99 -11.86
CA ILE A 60 3.06 2.80 -10.66
C ILE A 60 2.62 1.87 -9.54
N GLU A 61 3.50 1.69 -8.56
CA GLU A 61 3.23 0.94 -7.33
C GLU A 61 2.90 1.94 -6.22
N ASP A 62 1.64 1.98 -5.81
CA ASP A 62 1.15 2.83 -4.73
C ASP A 62 0.28 1.99 -3.78
N PRO A 63 0.32 2.19 -2.46
CA PRO A 63 -0.24 1.27 -1.46
C PRO A 63 -1.64 0.72 -1.74
N GLN A 64 -2.50 1.50 -2.39
CA GLN A 64 -3.89 1.15 -2.69
C GLN A 64 -4.34 1.55 -4.11
N ASN A 65 -3.41 1.99 -4.96
CA ASN A 65 -3.71 2.60 -6.25
C ASN A 65 -2.68 2.19 -7.32
N ASP A 66 -2.22 0.94 -7.26
CA ASP A 66 -1.32 0.44 -8.30
C ASP A 66 -1.98 0.55 -9.67
N SER A 67 -1.20 1.00 -10.64
CA SER A 67 -1.68 1.21 -12.00
C SER A 67 -0.59 1.08 -13.02
N GLY A 68 -0.98 0.85 -14.27
CA GLY A 68 -0.03 0.76 -15.36
C GLY A 68 -0.64 1.14 -16.69
N VAL A 69 0.25 1.42 -17.64
CA VAL A 69 -0.10 1.65 -19.03
C VAL A 69 0.83 0.82 -19.90
N ILE A 70 0.26 0.04 -20.81
CA ILE A 70 1.00 -0.70 -21.83
C ILE A 70 0.60 -0.18 -23.20
N LEU A 71 1.60 0.05 -24.06
CA LEU A 71 1.41 0.33 -25.48
C LEU A 71 2.05 -0.78 -26.32
N LEU A 72 1.25 -1.43 -27.15
CA LEU A 72 1.73 -2.44 -28.11
C LEU A 72 1.58 -1.95 -29.55
N SER A 73 2.58 -2.24 -30.39
CA SER A 73 2.43 -2.09 -31.84
C SER A 73 1.48 -3.16 -32.39
N ASN A 74 0.45 -2.71 -33.12
CA ASN A 74 -0.62 -3.56 -33.62
C ASN A 74 -0.91 -3.32 -35.12
N ASN A 75 0.10 -2.95 -35.91
CA ASN A 75 -0.04 -2.68 -37.35
C ASN A 75 -0.68 -3.82 -38.16
N ASN A 76 -0.50 -5.07 -37.73
CA ASN A 76 -1.09 -6.26 -38.37
C ASN A 76 -2.34 -6.80 -37.65
N LYS A 77 -2.91 -6.07 -36.68
CA LYS A 77 -4.10 -6.48 -35.91
C LYS A 77 -4.00 -7.87 -35.27
N SER A 78 -2.80 -8.26 -34.84
CA SER A 78 -2.61 -9.56 -34.19
C SER A 78 -2.80 -9.52 -32.68
N VAL A 79 -2.86 -8.34 -32.06
CA VAL A 79 -3.30 -8.22 -30.66
C VAL A 79 -4.80 -8.51 -30.64
N PRO A 80 -5.29 -9.46 -29.81
CA PRO A 80 -6.70 -9.81 -29.75
C PRO A 80 -7.61 -8.60 -29.52
N VAL A 81 -8.83 -8.73 -30.03
CA VAL A 81 -9.81 -7.64 -30.03
C VAL A 81 -10.24 -7.25 -28.61
N ASP A 82 -10.20 -8.18 -27.66
CA ASP A 82 -10.59 -7.90 -26.28
C ASP A 82 -9.78 -8.73 -25.27
N LEU A 83 -8.93 -8.05 -24.52
CA LEU A 83 -8.19 -8.56 -23.38
C LEU A 83 -8.66 -7.93 -22.07
N ARG A 84 -9.80 -7.24 -22.04
CA ARG A 84 -10.34 -6.69 -20.78
C ARG A 84 -10.64 -7.81 -19.79
N GLY A 85 -10.30 -7.57 -18.53
CA GLY A 85 -10.39 -8.56 -17.46
C GLY A 85 -9.19 -9.50 -17.37
N TYR A 86 -8.29 -9.51 -18.36
CA TYR A 86 -7.08 -10.32 -18.27
C TYR A 86 -6.18 -9.78 -17.16
N LEU A 87 -5.56 -10.73 -16.46
CA LEU A 87 -4.51 -10.48 -15.52
C LEU A 87 -3.19 -10.26 -16.25
N VAL A 88 -2.39 -9.30 -15.82
CA VAL A 88 -1.12 -8.91 -16.40
C VAL A 88 -0.03 -9.04 -15.35
N HIS A 89 0.97 -9.85 -15.66
CA HIS A 89 2.22 -9.90 -14.91
C HIS A 89 3.27 -9.07 -15.60
N LEU A 90 3.67 -8.00 -14.92
CA LEU A 90 4.82 -7.20 -15.29
C LEU A 90 6.03 -7.71 -14.51
N GLY A 91 7.17 -7.80 -15.17
CA GLY A 91 8.44 -8.11 -14.53
C GLY A 91 9.53 -7.20 -15.06
N TRP A 92 10.44 -6.82 -14.17
CA TRP A 92 11.52 -5.88 -14.47
C TRP A 92 12.85 -6.59 -14.31
N GLY A 93 13.66 -6.59 -15.36
CA GLY A 93 14.92 -7.31 -15.33
C GLY A 93 16.00 -6.66 -16.17
N LEU A 94 17.17 -7.27 -16.13
CA LEU A 94 18.30 -6.92 -16.98
C LEU A 94 18.72 -8.15 -17.78
N ASN A 95 18.64 -8.07 -19.09
CA ASN A 95 19.26 -9.03 -19.98
C ASN A 95 20.79 -8.92 -19.85
N THR A 96 21.43 -10.05 -19.58
CA THR A 96 22.88 -10.19 -19.46
C THR A 96 23.39 -11.36 -20.29
N ALA A 97 24.71 -11.48 -20.47
CA ALA A 97 25.32 -12.62 -21.15
C ALA A 97 25.01 -13.99 -20.51
N SER A 98 24.54 -14.01 -19.25
CA SER A 98 24.13 -15.23 -18.53
C SER A 98 22.60 -15.44 -18.52
N GLY A 99 21.84 -14.64 -19.28
CA GLY A 99 20.38 -14.63 -19.28
C GLY A 99 19.80 -13.41 -18.56
N ILE A 100 18.48 -13.42 -18.36
CA ILE A 100 17.77 -12.34 -17.66
C ILE A 100 18.10 -12.43 -16.16
N LYS A 101 18.83 -11.44 -15.64
CA LYS A 101 18.99 -11.21 -14.20
C LYS A 101 17.76 -10.48 -13.66
N ASN A 102 17.40 -10.78 -12.42
CA ASN A 102 16.16 -10.33 -11.78
C ASN A 102 14.96 -10.83 -12.60
N ASN A 103 14.87 -12.15 -12.75
CA ASN A 103 13.80 -12.83 -13.47
C ASN A 103 12.66 -13.26 -12.51
N GLU A 104 11.55 -13.84 -12.99
CA GLU A 104 10.49 -14.48 -12.16
C GLU A 104 11.08 -15.44 -11.12
N ALA A 105 12.07 -16.24 -11.51
CA ALA A 105 12.79 -17.16 -10.60
C ALA A 105 13.68 -16.45 -9.58
N SER A 106 13.89 -15.14 -9.74
CA SER A 106 14.67 -14.26 -8.84
C SER A 106 13.79 -13.23 -8.14
N GLY A 107 12.46 -13.36 -8.20
CA GLY A 107 11.51 -12.54 -7.43
C GLY A 107 11.13 -11.19 -8.03
N ALA A 108 11.66 -10.78 -9.19
CA ALA A 108 11.41 -9.44 -9.75
C ALA A 108 10.12 -9.34 -10.58
N VAL A 109 9.04 -9.88 -10.04
CA VAL A 109 7.69 -9.78 -10.60
C VAL A 109 6.99 -8.67 -9.84
N ALA A 110 6.38 -7.75 -10.57
CA ALA A 110 5.53 -6.74 -9.97
C ALA A 110 4.21 -7.36 -9.47
N PRO A 111 3.50 -6.70 -8.55
CA PRO A 111 2.15 -7.09 -8.19
C PRO A 111 1.26 -7.22 -9.42
N ALA A 112 0.32 -8.16 -9.37
CA ALA A 112 -0.53 -8.43 -10.53
C ALA A 112 -1.48 -7.26 -10.81
N LEU A 113 -1.68 -6.96 -12.10
CA LEU A 113 -2.57 -5.91 -12.57
C LEU A 113 -3.65 -6.49 -13.49
N TRP A 114 -4.77 -5.77 -13.68
CA TRP A 114 -5.86 -6.18 -14.57
C TRP A 114 -6.06 -5.16 -15.67
N VAL A 115 -6.30 -5.64 -16.89
CA VAL A 115 -6.72 -4.81 -18.02
C VAL A 115 -8.15 -4.33 -17.77
N LEU A 116 -8.33 -3.06 -17.39
CA LEU A 116 -9.67 -2.48 -17.27
C LEU A 116 -10.16 -1.91 -18.59
N LYS A 117 -9.24 -1.31 -19.35
CA LYS A 117 -9.56 -0.65 -20.61
C LYS A 117 -8.54 -1.00 -21.67
N GLN A 118 -9.06 -1.25 -22.87
CA GLN A 118 -8.31 -1.45 -24.08
C GLN A 118 -8.81 -0.47 -25.13
N SER A 119 -7.91 0.21 -25.82
CA SER A 119 -8.25 1.12 -26.89
C SER A 119 -7.19 1.10 -27.98
N ASP A 120 -7.62 1.16 -29.23
CA ASP A 120 -6.71 1.32 -30.35
C ASP A 120 -6.54 2.81 -30.69
N ILE A 121 -5.29 3.23 -30.83
CA ILE A 121 -4.92 4.57 -31.28
C ILE A 121 -4.11 4.46 -32.56
N SER A 122 -4.35 5.36 -33.51
CA SER A 122 -3.54 5.47 -34.73
C SER A 122 -2.83 6.80 -34.76
N GLY A 123 -1.52 6.79 -35.01
CA GLY A 123 -0.75 8.03 -35.12
C GLY A 123 0.63 7.79 -35.69
N ALA A 124 1.24 8.87 -36.17
CA ALA A 124 2.65 8.88 -36.54
C ALA A 124 3.21 10.30 -36.46
N PRO A 125 4.53 10.46 -36.25
CA PRO A 125 5.19 11.73 -36.45
C PRO A 125 4.90 12.30 -37.85
N LYS A 126 4.85 13.63 -37.95
CA LYS A 126 4.55 14.33 -39.21
C LYS A 126 5.47 13.84 -40.33
N GLY A 127 4.89 13.24 -41.38
CA GLY A 127 5.61 12.75 -42.55
C GLY A 127 5.95 11.25 -42.54
N GLN A 128 5.56 10.50 -41.50
CA GLN A 128 5.66 9.04 -41.48
C GLN A 128 4.29 8.37 -41.71
N GLN A 129 4.31 7.07 -42.04
CA GLN A 129 3.08 6.29 -42.18
C GLN A 129 2.43 6.12 -40.81
N ASN A 130 1.10 6.26 -40.75
CA ASN A 130 0.33 6.03 -39.53
C ASN A 130 0.57 4.61 -39.03
N GLU A 131 0.98 4.50 -37.76
CA GLU A 131 1.06 3.23 -37.06
C GLU A 131 -0.19 3.06 -36.19
N LEU A 132 -0.64 1.81 -36.06
CA LEU A 132 -1.72 1.40 -35.18
C LEU A 132 -1.10 0.83 -33.91
N TYR A 133 -1.50 1.37 -32.77
CA TYR A 133 -1.13 0.90 -31.45
C TYR A 133 -2.35 0.48 -30.66
N THR A 134 -2.19 -0.51 -29.79
CA THR A 134 -3.18 -0.89 -28.79
C THR A 134 -2.67 -0.44 -27.42
N VAL A 135 -3.48 0.37 -26.73
CA VAL A 135 -3.24 0.86 -25.38
C VAL A 135 -4.04 0.03 -24.40
N PHE A 136 -3.39 -0.41 -23.33
CA PHE A 136 -4.03 -1.01 -22.17
C PHE A 136 -3.84 -0.10 -20.95
N GLU A 137 -4.94 0.21 -20.27
CA GLU A 137 -4.92 0.83 -18.95
C GLU A 137 -5.16 -0.25 -17.91
N LEU A 138 -4.20 -0.37 -16.99
CA LEU A 138 -4.14 -1.43 -15.99
C LEU A 138 -4.39 -0.87 -14.59
N ARG A 139 -5.04 -1.65 -13.74
CA ARG A 139 -5.21 -1.36 -12.30
C ARG A 139 -4.83 -2.57 -11.45
N GLY A 140 -4.26 -2.32 -10.27
CA GLY A 140 -3.97 -3.36 -9.28
C GLY A 140 -5.19 -3.92 -8.59
N VAL A 141 -4.97 -4.94 -7.78
CA VAL A 141 -6.01 -5.70 -7.07
C VAL A 141 -6.90 -4.82 -6.19
N TRP A 142 -6.36 -3.76 -5.61
CA TRP A 142 -7.14 -2.81 -4.81
C TRP A 142 -8.30 -2.20 -5.59
N GLN A 143 -8.04 -1.70 -6.80
CA GLN A 143 -9.07 -1.06 -7.61
C GLN A 143 -9.86 -2.03 -8.46
N ALA A 144 -9.19 -3.03 -9.04
CA ALA A 144 -9.82 -3.99 -9.92
C ALA A 144 -10.73 -4.98 -9.16
N ILE A 145 -10.39 -5.28 -7.90
CA ILE A 145 -11.06 -6.32 -7.11
C ILE A 145 -11.57 -5.76 -5.78
N LEU A 146 -10.69 -5.34 -4.86
CA LEU A 146 -11.08 -5.05 -3.47
C LEU A 146 -12.11 -3.91 -3.37
N ASN A 147 -11.97 -2.85 -4.17
CA ASN A 147 -12.88 -1.71 -4.21
C ASN A 147 -14.06 -1.92 -5.18
N ALA A 148 -14.05 -2.98 -5.97
CA ALA A 148 -15.14 -3.30 -6.90
C ALA A 148 -16.08 -4.37 -6.35
N GLN A 149 -15.58 -5.22 -5.45
CA GLN A 149 -16.33 -6.32 -4.85
C GLN A 149 -17.01 -5.86 -3.55
N PRO A 150 -18.35 -5.92 -3.47
CA PRO A 150 -19.03 -5.74 -2.21
C PRO A 150 -18.67 -6.90 -1.29
N ILE A 151 -18.46 -6.61 -0.01
CA ILE A 151 -18.18 -7.63 0.98
C ILE A 151 -19.47 -8.43 1.29
N ARG A 152 -19.33 -9.76 1.40
CA ARG A 152 -20.44 -10.72 1.54
C ARG A 152 -20.23 -11.62 2.74
N LEU A 153 -20.34 -11.05 3.94
CA LEU A 153 -20.32 -11.82 5.18
C LEU A 153 -21.75 -12.15 5.66
N GLY A 154 -21.92 -13.35 6.21
CA GLY A 154 -23.21 -13.87 6.68
C GLY A 154 -24.08 -14.53 5.61
N ALA A 155 -25.36 -14.73 5.92
CA ALA A 155 -26.29 -15.55 5.13
C ALA A 155 -27.11 -14.74 4.11
N THR A 156 -27.34 -15.29 2.92
CA THR A 156 -28.28 -14.73 1.93
C THR A 156 -29.73 -14.76 2.44
N PRO A 157 -30.62 -13.83 2.01
CA PRO A 157 -30.43 -12.74 1.04
C PRO A 157 -29.86 -11.46 1.65
N TYR A 158 -29.69 -11.44 2.97
CA TYR A 158 -29.17 -10.30 3.72
C TYR A 158 -27.76 -10.62 4.17
N PHE A 159 -26.80 -10.46 3.26
CA PHE A 159 -25.41 -10.28 3.67
C PHE A 159 -25.45 -9.13 4.71
N TRP A 160 -25.18 -9.46 5.97
CA TRP A 160 -25.50 -8.65 7.16
C TRP A 160 -26.99 -8.33 7.46
N SER A 161 -27.80 -9.33 7.83
CA SER A 161 -29.16 -9.09 8.39
C SER A 161 -29.20 -8.72 9.88
N ASN A 162 -28.09 -8.83 10.62
CA ASN A 162 -28.12 -8.69 12.09
C ASN A 162 -27.51 -7.39 12.62
N ILE A 163 -27.05 -6.47 11.76
CA ILE A 163 -26.86 -5.08 12.17
C ILE A 163 -28.22 -4.38 11.96
N SER A 164 -29.20 -4.72 12.80
CA SER A 164 -30.50 -4.05 12.76
C SER A 164 -30.38 -2.69 13.45
N PRO A 165 -31.03 -1.64 12.91
CA PRO A 165 -30.94 -0.28 13.41
C PRO A 165 -31.51 -0.20 14.83
N ALA A 166 -30.75 0.40 15.75
CA ALA A 166 -31.21 1.01 17.00
C ALA A 166 -31.99 0.13 18.03
N PHE A 167 -32.26 -1.16 17.79
CA PHE A 167 -33.11 -1.98 18.69
C PHE A 167 -32.37 -3.10 19.44
N LEU A 168 -31.15 -3.44 19.04
CA LEU A 168 -30.22 -4.27 19.81
C LEU A 168 -28.95 -3.43 19.94
N GLY A 169 -28.65 -2.96 21.16
CA GLY A 169 -27.56 -2.03 21.52
C GLY A 169 -26.49 -1.75 20.45
N GLU A 170 -26.32 -0.48 20.12
CA GLU A 170 -25.24 0.03 19.26
C GLU A 170 -23.89 -0.60 19.66
N GLY A 171 -23.17 -1.18 18.69
CA GLY A 171 -21.79 -1.64 18.88
C GLY A 171 -21.55 -3.10 19.26
N VAL A 172 -22.50 -4.03 19.11
CA VAL A 172 -22.26 -5.47 19.38
C VAL A 172 -21.84 -6.22 18.09
N ASN A 173 -20.80 -7.06 18.19
CA ASN A 173 -20.37 -7.92 17.08
C ASN A 173 -21.42 -8.98 16.71
N ASN A 174 -21.88 -8.96 15.46
CA ASN A 174 -22.82 -9.94 14.90
C ASN A 174 -22.22 -10.73 13.72
N ILE A 175 -20.89 -10.78 13.61
CA ILE A 175 -20.14 -11.52 12.59
C ILE A 175 -19.39 -12.66 13.30
N PRO A 176 -20.00 -13.86 13.45
CA PRO A 176 -19.39 -14.98 14.15
C PRO A 176 -18.04 -15.39 13.58
N GLU A 177 -17.85 -15.23 12.27
CA GLU A 177 -16.63 -15.60 11.56
C GLU A 177 -15.45 -14.69 11.91
N LEU A 178 -15.71 -13.46 12.37
CA LEU A 178 -14.68 -12.49 12.78
C LEU A 178 -14.55 -12.36 14.31
N ALA A 179 -15.39 -13.04 15.07
CA ALA A 179 -15.46 -12.90 16.51
C ALA A 179 -14.16 -13.28 17.24
N ASN A 180 -13.68 -12.38 18.10
CA ASN A 180 -12.44 -12.52 18.90
C ASN A 180 -11.20 -12.89 18.07
N LYS A 181 -11.15 -12.43 16.83
CA LYS A 181 -9.98 -12.56 15.96
C LYS A 181 -9.09 -11.33 16.06
N THR A 182 -7.78 -11.55 15.98
CA THR A 182 -6.83 -10.44 15.83
C THR A 182 -7.07 -9.73 14.49
N VAL A 183 -6.52 -8.53 14.32
CA VAL A 183 -6.61 -7.83 13.02
C VAL A 183 -6.04 -8.70 11.90
N PHE A 184 -4.92 -9.40 12.14
CA PHE A 184 -4.33 -10.31 11.17
C PHE A 184 -5.28 -11.46 10.79
N GLU A 185 -5.86 -12.15 11.78
CA GLU A 185 -6.80 -13.25 11.55
C GLU A 185 -8.08 -12.79 10.83
N CYS A 186 -8.54 -11.56 11.08
CA CYS A 186 -9.64 -10.97 10.31
C CYS A 186 -9.24 -10.75 8.85
N LEU A 187 -8.06 -10.21 8.58
CA LEU A 187 -7.55 -9.99 7.22
C LEU A 187 -7.36 -11.30 6.46
N GLU A 188 -6.79 -12.32 7.11
CA GLU A 188 -6.61 -13.66 6.56
C GLU A 188 -7.96 -14.25 6.13
N TYR A 189 -8.97 -14.22 7.01
CA TYR A 189 -10.30 -14.71 6.68
C TYR A 189 -10.93 -13.95 5.51
N LEU A 190 -10.83 -12.62 5.49
CA LEU A 190 -11.41 -11.80 4.41
C LEU A 190 -10.76 -12.07 3.06
N ILE A 191 -9.43 -12.17 3.03
CA ILE A 191 -8.65 -12.32 1.79
C ILE A 191 -8.68 -13.76 1.31
N GLU A 192 -8.28 -14.71 2.16
CA GLU A 192 -8.06 -16.08 1.73
C GLU A 192 -9.37 -16.87 1.60
N THR A 193 -10.35 -16.59 2.45
CA THR A 193 -11.63 -17.31 2.45
C THR A 193 -12.68 -16.53 1.68
N SER A 194 -13.12 -15.39 2.21
CA SER A 194 -14.33 -14.72 1.72
C SER A 194 -14.16 -14.16 0.30
N LEU A 195 -13.07 -13.45 0.03
CA LEU A 195 -12.78 -12.89 -1.28
C LEU A 195 -12.48 -13.99 -2.32
N SER A 196 -11.74 -15.02 -1.93
CA SER A 196 -11.43 -16.15 -2.82
C SER A 196 -12.68 -16.91 -3.23
N GLU A 197 -13.59 -17.21 -2.30
CA GLU A 197 -14.87 -17.85 -2.60
C GLU A 197 -15.74 -16.99 -3.53
N GLN A 198 -15.75 -15.67 -3.31
CA GLN A 198 -16.58 -14.75 -4.09
C GLN A 198 -16.09 -14.56 -5.53
N THR A 199 -14.77 -14.53 -5.74
CA THR A 199 -14.16 -14.26 -7.05
C THR A 199 -13.80 -15.53 -7.81
N GLY A 200 -13.63 -16.65 -7.11
CA GLY A 200 -13.08 -17.90 -7.65
C GLY A 200 -11.57 -17.87 -7.88
N LEU A 201 -10.86 -16.85 -7.38
CA LEU A 201 -9.41 -16.70 -7.46
C LEU A 201 -8.79 -17.04 -6.10
N GLY A 202 -7.65 -17.76 -6.07
CA GLY A 202 -6.95 -18.04 -4.81
C GLY A 202 -6.10 -16.85 -4.38
N PHE A 203 -6.55 -16.09 -3.40
CA PHE A 203 -5.75 -15.06 -2.73
C PHE A 203 -5.11 -15.62 -1.47
N TYR A 204 -3.93 -15.09 -1.14
CA TYR A 204 -3.15 -15.53 0.02
C TYR A 204 -2.66 -14.34 0.82
N LEU A 205 -2.56 -14.48 2.14
CA LEU A 205 -1.93 -13.54 3.04
C LEU A 205 -0.68 -14.22 3.62
N ASP A 206 0.49 -13.66 3.35
CA ASP A 206 1.74 -14.15 3.93
C ASP A 206 1.64 -14.16 5.46
N ALA A 207 2.14 -15.23 6.07
CA ALA A 207 2.29 -15.31 7.51
C ALA A 207 3.07 -14.10 8.02
N LEU A 208 2.67 -13.59 9.19
CA LEU A 208 3.45 -12.57 9.89
C LEU A 208 4.87 -13.13 10.09
N GLY A 209 5.84 -12.44 9.50
CA GLY A 209 7.25 -12.73 9.76
C GLY A 209 7.66 -12.20 11.13
N ASP A 210 8.95 -11.95 11.30
CA ASP A 210 9.51 -11.36 12.52
C ASP A 210 9.14 -9.85 12.68
N GLN A 211 8.43 -9.30 11.69
CA GLN A 211 7.97 -7.91 11.67
C GLN A 211 6.53 -7.84 12.21
N ASP A 212 6.40 -7.55 13.50
CA ASP A 212 5.12 -7.33 14.19
C ASP A 212 5.13 -5.95 14.84
N ASP A 213 4.05 -5.17 14.67
CA ASP A 213 3.85 -3.91 15.38
C ASP A 213 3.40 -4.13 16.83
N GLY A 214 3.18 -5.40 17.20
CA GLY A 214 2.68 -5.84 18.48
C GLY A 214 1.21 -5.52 18.68
N LEU A 215 0.49 -5.03 17.67
CA LEU A 215 -0.93 -4.69 17.69
C LEU A 215 -1.74 -5.60 16.77
N ILE A 216 -1.25 -5.84 15.55
CA ILE A 216 -1.97 -6.57 14.50
C ILE A 216 -2.31 -8.00 14.90
N ASN A 217 -1.46 -8.61 15.74
CA ASN A 217 -1.61 -9.98 16.20
C ASN A 217 -1.87 -10.09 17.72
N ASP A 218 -2.26 -9.01 18.38
CA ASP A 218 -2.51 -8.99 19.83
C ASP A 218 -3.94 -8.54 20.14
N ILE A 219 -4.81 -9.52 20.34
CA ILE A 219 -6.23 -9.29 20.68
C ILE A 219 -6.41 -8.51 22.00
N THR A 220 -5.42 -8.57 22.91
CA THR A 220 -5.50 -7.85 24.19
C THR A 220 -5.28 -6.36 24.01
N LYS A 221 -4.59 -5.97 22.93
CA LYS A 221 -4.35 -4.56 22.57
C LYS A 221 -5.34 -4.04 21.54
N VAL A 222 -5.71 -4.85 20.57
CA VAL A 222 -6.68 -4.49 19.54
C VAL A 222 -7.62 -5.67 19.31
N ASN A 223 -8.85 -5.54 19.79
CA ASN A 223 -9.94 -6.47 19.46
C ASN A 223 -10.94 -5.77 18.54
N PRO A 224 -10.88 -5.99 17.21
CA PRO A 224 -11.80 -5.36 16.28
C PRO A 224 -13.24 -5.87 16.42
N PHE A 225 -13.44 -7.09 16.94
CA PHE A 225 -14.73 -7.80 16.98
C PHE A 225 -14.95 -8.58 18.30
N PRO A 226 -15.08 -7.90 19.44
CA PRO A 226 -15.34 -8.52 20.74
C PRO A 226 -16.70 -9.25 20.81
N THR A 227 -16.78 -10.34 21.60
CA THR A 227 -18.03 -11.10 21.81
C THR A 227 -18.83 -10.70 23.06
N ASP A 228 -18.21 -10.01 24.00
CA ASP A 228 -18.68 -9.96 25.40
C ASP A 228 -19.41 -8.67 25.76
N GLY A 229 -20.32 -8.20 24.90
CA GLY A 229 -21.08 -6.96 25.13
C GLY A 229 -20.24 -5.68 25.15
N VAL A 230 -18.95 -5.78 24.82
CA VAL A 230 -18.04 -4.65 24.62
C VAL A 230 -18.32 -4.05 23.24
N SER A 231 -18.37 -2.72 23.18
CA SER A 231 -18.56 -2.00 21.92
C SER A 231 -17.39 -2.22 20.95
N LEU A 232 -17.70 -2.33 19.66
CA LEU A 232 -16.68 -2.35 18.60
C LEU A 232 -15.79 -1.09 18.68
N LEU A 233 -14.50 -1.25 18.35
CA LEU A 233 -13.52 -0.15 18.33
C LEU A 233 -13.76 0.87 17.23
N TYR A 234 -14.51 0.50 16.21
CA TYR A 234 -14.98 1.42 15.19
C TYR A 234 -16.46 1.15 14.99
N ASP A 235 -17.19 2.21 14.68
CA ASP A 235 -18.45 2.01 14.00
C ASP A 235 -18.14 1.47 12.60
N TYR A 236 -18.23 0.15 12.49
CA TYR A 236 -18.35 -0.54 11.22
C TYR A 236 -19.78 -0.34 10.71
N GLU A 237 -20.28 0.90 10.70
CA GLU A 237 -21.26 1.39 9.74
C GLU A 237 -20.67 1.10 8.36
N ILE A 238 -20.88 -0.12 7.92
CA ILE A 238 -20.61 -0.58 6.58
C ILE A 238 -21.86 -0.13 5.86
N GLU A 239 -21.72 0.95 5.09
CA GLU A 239 -22.74 1.34 4.14
C GLU A 239 -23.22 0.09 3.40
N PRO A 240 -24.53 -0.07 3.15
CA PRO A 240 -25.01 -1.14 2.28
C PRO A 240 -24.15 -1.12 1.00
N PHE A 241 -23.55 -2.26 0.65
CA PHE A 241 -22.59 -2.39 -0.46
C PHE A 241 -21.18 -1.83 -0.24
N GLY A 242 -20.74 -1.68 1.01
CA GLY A 242 -19.33 -1.50 1.35
C GLY A 242 -18.46 -2.57 0.68
N THR A 243 -17.21 -2.20 0.40
CA THR A 243 -16.28 -3.03 -0.40
C THR A 243 -15.23 -3.67 0.50
N TYR A 244 -14.61 -4.76 0.03
CA TYR A 244 -13.49 -5.38 0.78
C TYR A 244 -12.39 -4.36 1.09
N GLY A 245 -12.05 -3.50 0.13
CA GLY A 245 -11.00 -2.51 0.32
C GLY A 245 -11.32 -1.50 1.41
N ALA A 246 -12.56 -1.00 1.47
CA ALA A 246 -12.98 -0.10 2.54
C ALA A 246 -12.91 -0.78 3.92
N PHE A 247 -13.34 -2.04 4.01
CA PHE A 247 -13.35 -2.79 5.26
C PHE A 247 -11.94 -3.16 5.74
N ILE A 248 -11.08 -3.64 4.83
CA ILE A 248 -9.66 -3.91 5.11
C ILE A 248 -8.95 -2.64 5.58
N ASN A 249 -9.24 -1.48 4.97
CA ASN A 249 -8.67 -0.20 5.40
C ASN A 249 -9.06 0.18 6.83
N LYS A 250 -10.32 -0.03 7.23
CA LYS A 250 -10.76 0.18 8.60
C LYS A 250 -9.98 -0.72 9.58
N LEU A 251 -9.76 -1.98 9.22
CA LEU A 251 -8.97 -2.91 10.03
C LEU A 251 -7.50 -2.50 10.14
N LEU A 252 -6.86 -2.14 9.03
CA LEU A 252 -5.47 -1.68 9.02
C LEU A 252 -5.28 -0.34 9.74
N ALA A 253 -6.32 0.50 9.81
CA ALA A 253 -6.27 1.77 10.57
C ALA A 253 -6.16 1.55 12.09
N LEU A 254 -6.51 0.37 12.60
CA LEU A 254 -6.29 -0.01 14.00
C LEU A 254 -4.83 -0.36 14.32
N THR A 255 -3.99 -0.47 13.29
CA THR A 255 -2.59 -0.90 13.41
C THR A 255 -1.68 0.09 12.70
N ASN A 256 -0.37 -0.12 12.79
CA ASN A 256 0.60 0.64 12.01
C ASN A 256 0.95 -0.03 10.67
N CYS A 257 0.40 -1.21 10.46
CA CYS A 257 0.76 -2.02 9.32
C CYS A 257 0.14 -1.48 8.03
N ARG A 258 0.72 -1.91 6.92
CA ARG A 258 0.25 -1.67 5.56
C ARG A 258 0.12 -3.02 4.85
N LEU A 259 -0.91 -3.15 4.03
CA LEU A 259 -1.10 -4.33 3.20
C LEU A 259 -0.48 -4.07 1.83
N ARG A 260 0.64 -4.74 1.57
CA ARG A 260 1.32 -4.70 0.28
C ARG A 260 0.86 -5.86 -0.58
N THR A 261 0.53 -5.58 -1.82
CA THR A 261 0.23 -6.62 -2.81
C THR A 261 1.54 -7.19 -3.35
N GLN A 262 1.60 -8.50 -3.52
CA GLN A 262 2.73 -9.22 -4.08
C GLN A 262 2.36 -9.86 -5.42
N PRO A 263 3.34 -10.46 -6.13
CA PRO A 263 3.05 -11.41 -7.18
C PRO A 263 2.10 -12.52 -6.72
N SER A 264 1.51 -13.23 -7.67
CA SER A 264 0.73 -14.43 -7.39
C SER A 264 -0.55 -14.25 -6.54
N LEU A 265 -1.18 -13.08 -6.57
CA LEU A 265 -2.37 -12.74 -5.74
C LEU A 265 -2.09 -12.86 -4.23
N THR A 266 -0.82 -12.82 -3.85
CA THR A 266 -0.42 -12.82 -2.44
C THR A 266 -0.42 -11.39 -1.91
N PHE A 267 -0.73 -11.25 -0.63
CA PHE A 267 -0.59 -10.02 0.12
C PHE A 267 0.42 -10.23 1.25
N LYS A 268 1.15 -9.17 1.58
CA LYS A 268 2.09 -9.15 2.70
C LYS A 268 1.78 -7.98 3.61
N ILE A 269 1.77 -8.25 4.91
CA ILE A 269 1.75 -7.22 5.94
C ILE A 269 3.15 -6.62 6.04
N ILE A 270 3.23 -5.31 5.91
CA ILE A 270 4.46 -4.54 6.09
C ILE A 270 4.30 -3.62 7.28
N TYR A 271 5.28 -3.65 8.17
CA TYR A 271 5.37 -2.73 9.29
C TYR A 271 6.56 -1.78 9.09
N PRO A 272 6.36 -0.45 9.11
CA PRO A 272 7.47 0.49 9.00
C PRO A 272 8.33 0.44 10.29
N GLN A 273 9.55 -0.10 10.21
CA GLN A 273 10.50 -0.07 11.33
C GLN A 273 11.64 0.92 11.08
N ASP A 274 11.87 1.81 12.04
CA ASP A 274 13.03 2.70 12.03
C ASP A 274 14.37 1.98 12.21
N SER A 275 14.35 0.73 12.69
CA SER A 275 15.52 -0.12 12.92
C SER A 275 15.88 -1.03 11.76
N ASP A 276 15.05 -1.14 10.72
CA ASP A 276 15.31 -2.06 9.61
C ASP A 276 16.58 -1.69 8.85
N SER A 277 17.30 -2.69 8.34
CA SER A 277 18.44 -2.43 7.47
C SER A 277 18.02 -1.61 6.25
N VAL A 278 18.90 -0.75 5.77
CA VAL A 278 18.71 -0.10 4.46
C VAL A 278 18.80 -1.18 3.39
N ASP A 279 17.74 -1.33 2.60
CA ASP A 279 17.69 -2.29 1.49
C ASP A 279 18.60 -1.85 0.34
N GLU A 280 18.54 -0.57 -0.03
CA GLU A 280 19.35 -0.03 -1.10
C GLU A 280 19.87 1.39 -0.81
N THR A 281 21.12 1.65 -1.23
CA THR A 281 21.75 2.97 -1.06
C THR A 281 22.10 3.60 -2.40
N TYR A 282 21.63 4.82 -2.64
CA TYR A 282 21.91 5.61 -3.84
C TYR A 282 22.81 6.81 -3.55
N TYR A 283 23.70 7.13 -4.49
CA TYR A 283 24.73 8.15 -4.37
C TYR A 283 24.62 9.18 -5.50
N SER A 284 24.91 10.44 -5.21
CA SER A 284 24.88 11.52 -6.22
C SER A 284 26.14 11.58 -7.09
N ASP A 285 27.26 11.06 -6.59
CA ASP A 285 28.60 11.20 -7.18
C ASP A 285 29.12 9.92 -7.85
N MET A 286 28.42 8.79 -7.68
CA MET A 286 28.75 7.56 -8.38
C MET A 286 28.26 7.62 -9.81
N ALA A 287 29.14 7.38 -10.78
CA ALA A 287 28.76 7.25 -12.19
C ALA A 287 28.23 5.85 -12.54
N VAL A 288 28.53 4.83 -11.72
CA VAL A 288 28.20 3.42 -11.96
C VAL A 288 27.78 2.78 -10.64
N GLY A 289 26.77 1.90 -10.68
CA GLY A 289 26.23 1.22 -9.51
C GLY A 289 24.85 1.77 -9.17
N HIS A 290 24.78 2.64 -8.16
CA HIS A 290 23.53 3.18 -7.63
C HIS A 290 23.48 4.72 -7.72
N PRO A 291 23.58 5.32 -8.93
CA PRO A 291 23.38 6.76 -9.06
C PRO A 291 21.92 7.14 -8.82
N PHE A 292 21.69 8.37 -8.38
CA PHE A 292 20.38 9.02 -8.54
C PHE A 292 20.53 10.35 -9.29
N TYR A 293 19.51 10.70 -10.08
CA TYR A 293 19.51 11.91 -10.89
C TYR A 293 19.05 13.13 -10.08
N GLU A 294 17.97 12.95 -9.32
CA GLU A 294 17.33 14.00 -8.54
C GLU A 294 16.97 13.45 -7.16
N VAL A 295 17.27 14.22 -6.11
CA VAL A 295 16.63 14.07 -4.82
C VAL A 295 16.00 15.40 -4.48
N ASN A 296 14.70 15.36 -4.23
CA ASN A 296 13.99 16.48 -3.67
C ASN A 296 13.56 16.05 -2.27
N HIS A 297 14.27 16.56 -1.27
CA HIS A 297 13.81 16.51 0.10
C HIS A 297 12.61 17.44 0.22
N SER A 298 11.46 16.94 -0.21
CA SER A 298 10.19 17.54 0.13
C SER A 298 9.93 17.25 1.61
N ARG A 299 10.67 17.93 2.51
CA ARG A 299 9.91 18.68 3.50
C ARG A 299 8.94 19.44 2.62
N ILE A 300 7.69 18.99 2.56
CA ILE A 300 6.62 19.69 1.87
C ILE A 300 6.88 21.16 2.17
N GLU A 301 6.86 22.02 1.15
CA GLU A 301 7.17 23.45 1.27
C GLU A 301 6.16 24.14 2.21
N GLU A 302 6.24 23.80 3.50
CA GLU A 302 5.28 23.95 4.58
C GLU A 302 5.82 24.78 5.72
N ARG A 303 6.84 25.59 5.43
CA ARG A 303 6.77 26.95 5.94
C ARG A 303 5.66 27.78 5.28
N SER A 304 5.04 27.31 4.19
CA SER A 304 3.95 28.01 3.48
C SER A 304 2.55 27.40 3.59
N SER A 305 2.33 26.08 3.66
CA SER A 305 0.97 25.51 3.84
C SER A 305 0.58 25.03 5.24
N GLY A 306 1.46 25.17 6.24
CA GLY A 306 1.05 25.24 7.64
C GLY A 306 0.45 23.96 8.26
N THR A 307 0.72 22.76 7.73
CA THR A 307 0.35 21.52 8.44
C THR A 307 1.31 21.31 9.61
N PRO A 308 0.88 21.45 10.87
CA PRO A 308 1.76 21.27 12.02
C PRO A 308 2.03 19.78 12.23
N LEU A 309 3.31 19.42 12.41
CA LEU A 309 3.67 18.16 13.03
C LEU A 309 3.16 18.16 14.49
N PRO A 310 2.34 17.19 14.91
CA PRO A 310 1.90 17.12 16.29
C PRO A 310 3.08 16.75 17.18
N ASN A 311 3.35 17.58 18.19
CA ASN A 311 4.41 17.29 19.18
C ASN A 311 3.95 16.26 20.23
N HIS A 312 2.65 16.01 20.34
CA HIS A 312 2.05 15.09 21.31
C HIS A 312 0.69 14.64 20.79
N ILE A 313 0.33 13.39 21.10
CA ILE A 313 -0.98 12.81 20.83
C ILE A 313 -1.48 12.17 22.12
N GLN A 314 -2.75 12.43 22.45
CA GLN A 314 -3.44 11.80 23.57
C GLN A 314 -4.71 11.12 23.07
N ILE A 315 -4.89 9.88 23.51
CA ILE A 315 -6.07 9.06 23.23
C ILE A 315 -6.75 8.73 24.54
N TRP A 316 -8.08 8.77 24.54
CA TRP A 316 -8.93 8.47 25.66
C TRP A 316 -9.81 7.26 25.35
N GLY A 317 -10.03 6.40 26.35
CA GLY A 317 -10.73 5.14 26.18
C GLY A 317 -11.65 4.77 27.33
N GLY A 318 -12.68 3.99 27.03
CA GLY A 318 -13.67 3.49 27.98
C GLY A 318 -14.57 4.60 28.55
N GLU A 319 -15.68 4.23 29.18
CA GLU A 319 -16.63 5.19 29.76
C GLU A 319 -16.96 4.80 31.20
N ASP A 320 -16.78 5.75 32.12
CA ASP A 320 -17.27 5.60 33.49
C ASP A 320 -18.79 5.78 33.51
N GLU A 321 -19.53 4.72 33.84
CA GLU A 321 -20.99 4.71 33.80
C GLU A 321 -21.65 5.78 34.69
N MET A 322 -20.95 6.31 35.71
CA MET A 322 -21.51 7.29 36.64
C MET A 322 -21.23 8.74 36.22
N THR A 323 -20.05 8.98 35.64
CA THR A 323 -19.55 10.33 35.33
C THR A 323 -19.57 10.66 33.85
N GLY A 324 -19.67 9.65 32.98
CA GLY A 324 -19.56 9.81 31.52
C GLY A 324 -18.16 10.23 31.06
N LEU A 325 -17.15 10.13 31.95
CA LEU A 325 -15.78 10.51 31.67
C LEU A 325 -14.95 9.30 31.23
N PRO A 326 -13.85 9.52 30.48
CA PRO A 326 -12.98 8.43 30.06
C PRO A 326 -12.26 7.77 31.26
N LEU A 327 -12.21 6.43 31.24
CA LEU A 327 -11.54 5.62 32.28
C LEU A 327 -10.05 5.41 32.01
N TYR A 328 -9.67 5.44 30.74
CA TYR A 328 -8.33 5.13 30.26
C TYR A 328 -7.77 6.26 29.43
N SER A 329 -6.45 6.40 29.46
CA SER A 329 -5.74 7.33 28.58
C SER A 329 -4.38 6.77 28.18
N GLY A 330 -3.88 7.25 27.05
CA GLY A 330 -2.58 6.91 26.52
C GLY A 330 -2.01 8.06 25.72
N ASN A 331 -0.68 8.15 25.70
CA ASN A 331 0.02 9.31 25.17
C ASN A 331 1.18 8.87 24.29
N TRP A 332 1.50 9.71 23.30
CA TRP A 332 2.72 9.63 22.50
C TRP A 332 3.35 11.02 22.37
N PHE A 333 4.67 11.06 22.29
CA PHE A 333 5.45 12.28 22.11
C PHE A 333 6.55 12.05 21.08
N ASP A 334 6.92 13.09 20.34
CA ASP A 334 8.01 13.02 19.36
C ASP A 334 9.38 13.22 20.05
N SER A 335 10.17 12.16 20.19
CA SER A 335 11.47 12.22 20.87
C SER A 335 12.47 13.21 20.27
N ASP A 336 12.31 13.64 19.01
CA ASP A 336 13.16 14.65 18.38
C ASP A 336 12.96 16.06 18.98
N HIS A 337 11.82 16.29 19.63
CA HIS A 337 11.40 17.60 20.15
C HIS A 337 11.29 17.67 21.67
N TYR A 338 11.65 16.60 22.37
CA TYR A 338 11.66 16.54 23.84
C TYR A 338 13.05 16.18 24.34
N SER A 339 13.59 16.95 25.28
CA SER A 339 14.89 16.61 25.90
C SER A 339 14.81 15.38 26.80
N THR A 340 13.61 15.09 27.30
CA THR A 340 13.27 13.99 28.21
C THR A 340 11.79 13.67 28.07
N GLU A 341 11.42 12.40 28.25
CA GLU A 341 10.00 12.00 28.34
C GLU A 341 9.29 12.78 29.48
N PRO A 342 8.11 13.39 29.23
CA PRO A 342 7.35 14.08 30.27
C PRO A 342 6.99 13.14 31.42
N THR A 343 7.21 13.58 32.67
CA THR A 343 6.84 12.80 33.87
C THR A 343 5.33 12.77 34.12
N SER A 344 4.61 13.70 33.52
CA SER A 344 3.15 13.82 33.48
C SER A 344 2.75 14.50 32.17
N PHE A 345 1.51 14.28 31.72
CA PHE A 345 0.96 14.89 30.51
C PHE A 345 0.07 16.11 30.82
N ASP A 346 0.38 16.81 31.91
CA ASP A 346 -0.17 18.15 32.14
C ASP A 346 0.59 19.19 31.30
N SER A 347 -0.07 20.31 30.98
CA SER A 347 0.50 21.32 30.08
C SER A 347 1.85 21.86 30.56
N ALA A 348 2.06 21.94 31.88
CA ALA A 348 3.30 22.48 32.46
C ALA A 348 4.48 21.51 32.33
N ALA A 349 4.24 20.21 32.54
CA ALA A 349 5.27 19.17 32.37
C ALA A 349 5.63 18.96 30.89
N ILE A 350 4.67 19.05 29.98
CA ILE A 350 4.89 19.01 28.54
C ILE A 350 5.74 20.22 28.10
N GLU A 351 5.35 21.43 28.51
CA GLU A 351 6.07 22.66 28.18
C GLU A 351 7.52 22.64 28.71
N ALA A 352 7.72 22.13 29.93
CA ALA A 352 9.04 22.03 30.54
C ALA A 352 9.98 21.03 29.84
N ALA A 353 9.42 19.99 29.21
CA ALA A 353 10.17 18.94 28.52
C ALA A 353 10.46 19.25 27.04
N TYR A 354 9.77 20.23 26.45
CA TYR A 354 9.83 20.57 25.03
C TYR A 354 11.05 21.44 24.67
N THR A 355 11.79 21.06 23.63
CA THR A 355 12.95 21.79 23.12
C THR A 355 12.58 22.62 21.88
N GLY A 356 11.84 23.73 22.07
CA GLY A 356 11.48 24.62 20.97
C GLY A 356 10.52 25.75 21.35
N ALA A 357 10.06 26.50 20.34
CA ALA A 357 8.92 27.39 20.52
C ALA A 357 7.67 26.52 20.71
N PHE A 358 7.29 26.30 21.97
CA PHE A 358 6.11 25.52 22.31
C PHE A 358 4.89 26.15 21.62
N MET A 359 4.23 25.36 20.78
CA MET A 359 2.93 25.72 20.23
C MET A 359 1.90 24.94 21.05
N PRO A 360 1.20 25.61 21.99
CA PRO A 360 0.17 24.95 22.77
C PRO A 360 -0.87 24.37 21.81
N VAL A 361 -1.26 23.12 22.06
CA VAL A 361 -2.47 22.58 21.45
C VAL A 361 -3.64 23.38 22.04
N THR A 362 -4.08 24.42 21.32
CA THR A 362 -5.25 25.23 21.71
C THR A 362 -6.57 24.57 21.34
N PHE A 363 -6.51 23.36 20.80
CA PHE A 363 -7.66 22.53 20.49
C PHE A 363 -7.72 21.41 21.53
N GLU A 364 -8.18 21.76 22.73
CA GLU A 364 -8.87 20.77 23.55
C GLU A 364 -10.18 20.49 22.81
N GLY A 365 -10.34 19.27 22.31
CA GLY A 365 -11.65 18.85 21.82
C GLY A 365 -12.66 19.13 22.92
N ASP A 366 -13.75 19.81 22.57
CA ASP A 366 -14.95 19.83 23.41
C ASP A 366 -15.21 18.37 23.84
N GLU A 367 -15.58 18.13 25.10
CA GLU A 367 -15.89 16.80 25.65
C GLU A 367 -16.88 16.01 24.76
N LEU A 368 -17.58 16.70 23.84
CA LEU A 368 -18.48 16.17 22.82
C LEU A 368 -17.83 15.76 21.47
N THR A 369 -16.55 16.05 21.22
CA THR A 369 -15.85 15.87 19.92
C THR A 369 -14.49 15.20 20.02
N VAL A 370 -14.10 14.72 21.20
CA VAL A 370 -12.91 13.87 21.36
C VAL A 370 -13.11 12.59 20.55
N ILE A 371 -12.05 12.13 19.87
CA ILE A 371 -11.94 10.75 19.37
C ILE A 371 -11.90 9.87 20.61
N TRP A 372 -13.09 9.61 21.15
CA TRP A 372 -13.29 8.84 22.36
C TRP A 372 -13.70 7.45 21.96
N GLU A 373 -12.77 6.51 22.10
CA GLU A 373 -13.03 5.13 21.72
C GLU A 373 -13.54 4.34 22.92
N ARG A 374 -14.87 4.20 22.99
CA ARG A 374 -15.56 3.46 24.06
C ARG A 374 -15.15 1.99 24.14
N GLY A 375 -14.70 1.42 23.02
CA GLY A 375 -14.24 0.03 22.98
C GLY A 375 -12.86 -0.21 23.63
N PHE A 376 -12.11 0.83 24.00
CA PHE A 376 -10.86 0.64 24.73
C PHE A 376 -11.09 0.40 26.23
N VAL A 377 -10.51 -0.68 26.72
CA VAL A 377 -10.66 -1.19 28.10
C VAL A 377 -9.36 -1.15 28.90
N SER A 378 -8.30 -0.50 28.41
CA SER A 378 -7.07 -0.26 29.20
C SER A 378 -6.21 0.91 28.69
N ASN A 379 -5.35 1.43 29.57
CA ASN A 379 -4.34 2.44 29.22
C ASN A 379 -3.36 1.95 28.14
N ALA A 380 -3.07 0.64 28.12
CA ALA A 380 -2.16 0.06 27.14
C ALA A 380 -2.70 0.17 25.70
N GLN A 381 -4.02 -0.01 25.53
CA GLN A 381 -4.70 0.14 24.23
C GLN A 381 -4.68 1.59 23.75
N CYS A 382 -4.97 2.53 24.66
CA CYS A 382 -4.90 3.96 24.35
C CYS A 382 -3.48 4.40 23.97
N ALA A 383 -2.46 3.91 24.70
CA ALA A 383 -1.06 4.27 24.46
C ALA A 383 -0.56 3.71 23.12
N ALA A 384 -0.97 2.48 22.78
CA ALA A 384 -0.69 1.86 21.49
C ALA A 384 -1.24 2.67 20.31
N LEU A 385 -2.51 3.10 20.38
CA LEU A 385 -3.09 3.92 19.31
C LEU A 385 -2.43 5.30 19.23
N ALA A 386 -2.17 5.96 20.36
CA ALA A 386 -1.47 7.24 20.39
C ALA A 386 -0.11 7.14 19.69
N ALA A 387 0.66 6.08 19.98
CA ALA A 387 1.94 5.83 19.35
C ALA A 387 1.82 5.57 17.85
N SER A 388 0.82 4.78 17.44
CA SER A 388 0.51 4.52 16.03
C SER A 388 0.24 5.80 15.25
N LEU A 389 -0.69 6.63 15.73
CA LEU A 389 -1.03 7.89 15.08
C LEU A 389 0.16 8.85 15.02
N GLY A 390 0.99 8.89 16.07
CA GLY A 390 2.16 9.77 16.13
C GLY A 390 3.19 9.45 15.06
N ILE A 391 3.52 8.16 14.93
CA ILE A 391 4.42 7.65 13.90
C ILE A 391 3.85 7.92 12.50
N GLN A 392 2.55 7.68 12.28
CA GLN A 392 1.91 7.92 10.99
C GLN A 392 1.93 9.41 10.59
N MET A 393 1.62 10.31 11.52
CA MET A 393 1.63 11.75 11.26
C MET A 393 3.05 12.27 11.00
N ARG A 394 4.05 11.76 11.73
CA ARG A 394 5.47 12.06 11.47
C ARG A 394 5.90 11.59 10.08
N ALA A 395 5.53 10.38 9.69
CA ALA A 395 5.85 9.83 8.36
C ALA A 395 5.17 10.64 7.23
N ASN A 396 3.91 11.04 7.39
CA ASN A 396 3.17 11.80 6.37
C ASN A 396 3.72 13.21 6.13
N ALA A 397 4.27 13.85 7.17
CA ALA A 397 4.85 15.19 7.04
C ALA A 397 6.25 15.19 6.39
N LEU A 398 6.95 14.04 6.41
CA LEU A 398 8.31 13.90 5.91
C LEU A 398 8.31 13.13 4.59
N GLY A 399 8.17 13.85 3.48
CA GLY A 399 8.30 13.27 2.14
C GLY A 399 9.72 13.40 1.58
N THR A 400 10.13 12.48 0.72
CA THR A 400 11.28 12.71 -0.16
C THR A 400 11.00 12.05 -1.50
N ARG A 401 11.26 12.77 -2.58
CA ARG A 401 11.17 12.24 -3.94
C ARG A 401 12.59 12.00 -4.46
N VAL A 402 12.85 10.77 -4.90
CA VAL A 402 14.12 10.41 -5.54
C VAL A 402 13.82 9.93 -6.96
N ILE A 403 14.60 10.40 -7.94
CA ILE A 403 14.59 9.87 -9.31
C ILE A 403 15.89 9.11 -9.52
N ILE A 404 15.78 7.82 -9.76
CA ILE A 404 16.90 6.91 -10.06
C ILE A 404 16.81 6.43 -11.52
N PRO A 405 17.91 5.98 -12.14
CA PRO A 405 17.82 5.14 -13.32
C PRO A 405 16.97 3.90 -13.00
N MET A 406 16.41 3.26 -14.03
CA MET A 406 15.61 2.07 -13.83
C MET A 406 16.39 1.02 -13.02
N ASP A 407 15.88 0.73 -11.82
CA ASP A 407 16.39 -0.30 -10.93
C ASP A 407 15.25 -1.24 -10.57
N ALA A 408 15.43 -2.53 -10.89
CA ALA A 408 14.43 -3.56 -10.64
C ALA A 408 14.42 -4.06 -9.20
N ARG A 409 15.41 -3.67 -8.37
CA ARG A 409 15.58 -4.18 -7.01
C ARG A 409 14.73 -3.49 -5.97
N VAL A 410 14.41 -2.22 -6.17
CA VAL A 410 13.61 -1.46 -5.21
C VAL A 410 12.14 -1.67 -5.48
N GLU A 411 11.41 -1.91 -4.42
CA GLU A 411 9.99 -2.16 -4.38
C GLU A 411 9.27 -1.20 -3.41
N LEU A 412 7.95 -1.20 -3.46
CA LEU A 412 7.16 -0.42 -2.50
C LEU A 412 7.42 -0.89 -1.06
N PHE A 413 7.64 0.08 -0.17
CA PHE A 413 8.01 -0.08 1.25
C PHE A 413 9.46 -0.48 1.55
N ASP A 414 10.32 -0.59 0.55
CA ASP A 414 11.76 -0.78 0.80
C ASP A 414 12.38 0.48 1.42
N ARG A 415 13.31 0.28 2.35
CA ARG A 415 14.08 1.35 2.99
C ARG A 415 15.26 1.75 2.10
N VAL A 416 15.11 2.90 1.45
CA VAL A 416 16.16 3.46 0.60
C VAL A 416 16.93 4.55 1.32
N LYS A 417 18.27 4.51 1.25
CA LYS A 417 19.16 5.58 1.69
C LYS A 417 19.68 6.37 0.50
N THR A 418 19.65 7.69 0.59
CA THR A 418 20.32 8.58 -0.35
C THR A 418 21.52 9.26 0.30
N VAL A 419 22.61 9.38 -0.44
CA VAL A 419 23.81 10.11 -0.05
C VAL A 419 24.07 11.18 -1.12
N ASP A 420 23.67 12.42 -0.83
CA ASP A 420 23.93 13.56 -1.72
C ASP A 420 25.17 14.33 -1.26
N THR A 421 26.24 14.25 -2.05
CA THR A 421 27.49 15.01 -1.87
C THR A 421 27.49 16.31 -2.68
N ARG A 422 26.46 16.59 -3.48
CA ARG A 422 26.35 17.82 -4.28
C ARG A 422 25.92 18.97 -3.36
N GLY A 423 26.89 19.78 -2.94
CA GLY A 423 26.65 20.92 -2.04
C GLY A 423 27.31 20.79 -0.66
N ALA A 424 28.14 19.76 -0.46
CA ALA A 424 29.12 19.72 0.64
C ALA A 424 30.31 20.65 0.37
#